data_AF-A0A270BMR4-F1
#
_entry.id   AF-A0A270BMR4-F1
#
_cell.length_a   1.000
_cell.length_b   1.000
_cell.length_c   1.000
_cell.angle_alpha   90.00
_cell.angle_beta   90.00
_cell.angle_gamma   90.00
#
_symmetry.space_group_name_H-M   'P 1'
#
loop_
_entity.id
_entity.type
_entity.pdbx_description
1 polymer ?
#
loop_
_entity_poly.entity_id
_entity_poly.type
_entity_poly.pdbx_seq_one_letter_code
_entity_poly.pdbx_strand_id
1 'polypeptide(L)'
;MLHKGFLLACVTGLAAMVVSVPAHAAERGWVPSTCGAEPDAPAVDASSVEKYNASVDKVSAYEKAARTYNACVSKTAVKEETAISNEARDKIAHIHEGSSAVQQRISANFTQLTSALKAGGAKLQKAAH
;
A
#
# COMPACT_ATOMS: atom_id res chain seq x y z
N MET A 1 -58.60 -10.95 -12.43
CA MET A 1 -58.32 -11.73 -13.67
C MET A 1 -56.87 -11.43 -14.06
N LEU A 2 -55.90 -12.15 -13.49
CA LEU A 2 -55.14 -13.27 -14.07
C LEU A 2 -54.28 -12.89 -15.29
N HIS A 3 -52.95 -12.91 -15.09
CA HIS A 3 -51.84 -13.51 -15.88
C HIS A 3 -50.55 -13.04 -15.16
N LYS A 4 -49.75 -13.82 -14.41
CA LYS A 4 -49.22 -15.19 -14.48
C LYS A 4 -48.35 -15.43 -15.73
N GLY A 5 -47.03 -15.45 -15.49
CA GLY A 5 -45.94 -15.78 -16.43
C GLY A 5 -44.65 -15.12 -15.93
N PHE A 6 -43.92 -15.71 -14.98
CA PHE A 6 -42.86 -16.71 -15.20
C PHE A 6 -41.97 -16.38 -16.40
N LEU A 7 -40.79 -15.82 -16.12
CA LEU A 7 -39.55 -16.14 -16.84
C LEU A 7 -38.38 -16.00 -15.87
N LEU A 8 -38.06 -17.13 -15.26
CA LEU A 8 -36.80 -17.42 -14.61
C LEU A 8 -35.72 -17.44 -15.70
N ALA A 9 -34.86 -16.42 -15.78
CA ALA A 9 -33.70 -16.43 -16.64
C ALA A 9 -32.46 -16.65 -15.80
N CYS A 10 -31.97 -17.89 -15.84
CA CYS A 10 -30.66 -18.33 -15.39
C CYS A 10 -29.57 -17.39 -15.93
N VAL A 11 -28.90 -16.66 -15.04
CA VAL A 11 -27.51 -16.23 -15.28
C VAL A 11 -26.64 -17.16 -14.45
N THR A 12 -26.32 -18.28 -15.08
CA THR A 12 -25.27 -19.22 -14.66
C THR A 12 -23.96 -18.47 -14.47
N GLY A 13 -23.32 -18.78 -13.34
CA GLY A 13 -22.20 -18.04 -12.77
C GLY A 13 -21.04 -17.80 -13.72
N LEU A 14 -20.58 -16.55 -13.71
CA LEU A 14 -19.17 -16.25 -13.91
C LEU A 14 -18.58 -16.11 -12.51
N ALA A 15 -18.08 -17.23 -11.98
CA ALA A 15 -17.19 -17.21 -10.83
C ALA A 15 -15.93 -16.45 -11.26
N ALA A 16 -15.90 -15.15 -10.99
CA ALA A 16 -14.69 -14.36 -11.09
C ALA A 16 -13.70 -14.98 -10.09
N MET A 17 -12.75 -15.75 -10.62
CA MET A 17 -11.59 -16.19 -9.84
C MET A 17 -10.80 -14.94 -9.51
N VAL A 18 -11.10 -14.35 -8.35
CA VAL A 18 -10.26 -13.34 -7.74
C VAL A 18 -8.96 -14.07 -7.44
N VAL A 19 -7.95 -13.89 -8.30
CA VAL A 19 -6.60 -14.34 -8.02
C VAL A 19 -6.09 -13.39 -6.94
N SER A 20 -6.39 -13.73 -5.69
CA SER A 20 -5.82 -13.09 -4.52
C SER A 20 -4.33 -13.37 -4.54
N VAL A 21 -3.55 -12.49 -5.17
CA VAL A 21 -2.10 -12.48 -4.96
C VAL A 21 -1.94 -12.26 -3.47
N PRO A 22 -1.35 -13.21 -2.71
CA PRO A 22 -1.11 -12.97 -1.30
C PRO A 22 -0.23 -11.72 -1.23
N ALA A 23 -0.67 -10.72 -0.46
CA ALA A 23 0.18 -9.61 -0.12
C ALA A 23 1.28 -10.15 0.80
N HIS A 24 2.33 -10.74 0.22
CA HIS A 24 3.50 -11.30 0.91
C HIS A 24 4.33 -10.23 1.63
N ALA A 25 3.86 -8.98 1.71
CA ALA A 25 4.55 -7.90 2.40
C ALA A 25 4.53 -8.07 3.92
N ALA A 26 3.54 -8.77 4.48
CA ALA A 26 3.43 -8.97 5.92
C ALA A 26 4.18 -10.21 6.46
N GLU A 27 4.70 -11.09 5.59
CA GLU A 27 5.25 -12.38 6.02
C GLU A 27 6.68 -12.32 6.56
N ARG A 28 7.37 -11.18 6.45
CA ARG A 28 8.65 -10.96 7.12
C ARG A 28 8.45 -9.95 8.23
N GLY A 29 8.42 -10.43 9.47
CA GLY A 29 8.41 -9.56 10.64
C GLY A 29 9.55 -8.54 10.53
N TRP A 30 9.22 -7.25 10.63
CA TRP A 30 10.20 -6.18 10.56
C TRP A 30 11.16 -6.29 11.75
N VAL A 31 12.45 -6.17 11.49
CA VAL A 31 13.49 -6.21 12.52
C VAL A 31 14.42 -5.01 12.33
N PRO A 32 14.74 -4.25 13.40
CA PRO A 32 15.60 -3.08 13.32
C PRO A 32 17.07 -3.49 13.17
N SER A 33 17.49 -3.80 11.94
CA SER A 33 18.81 -4.37 11.61
C SER A 33 20.02 -3.60 12.15
N THR A 34 19.87 -2.30 12.45
CA THR A 34 20.95 -1.43 12.94
C THR A 34 20.95 -1.20 14.45
N CYS A 35 19.97 -1.71 15.19
CA CYS A 35 19.82 -1.43 16.62
C CYS A 35 20.51 -2.44 17.55
N GLY A 36 21.15 -3.46 16.99
CA GLY A 36 21.73 -4.56 17.76
C GLY A 36 20.66 -5.54 18.25
N ALA A 37 21.01 -6.35 19.25
CA ALA A 37 20.08 -7.28 19.86
C ALA A 37 19.19 -6.59 20.90
N GLU A 38 17.93 -7.00 20.98
CA GLU A 38 17.05 -6.64 22.07
C GLU A 38 17.60 -7.22 23.39
N PRO A 39 17.73 -6.41 24.46
CA PRO A 39 18.22 -6.91 25.74
C PRO A 39 17.19 -7.83 26.39
N ASP A 40 17.65 -8.95 26.94
CA ASP A 40 16.78 -9.87 27.68
C ASP A 40 16.40 -9.30 29.05
N ALA A 41 15.11 -9.36 29.39
CA ALA A 41 14.63 -8.95 30.70
C ALA A 41 15.13 -9.91 31.80
N PRO A 42 15.78 -9.41 32.86
CA PRO A 42 16.29 -10.26 33.93
C PRO A 42 15.16 -10.73 34.85
N ALA A 43 15.31 -11.93 35.42
CA ALA A 43 14.47 -12.37 36.52
C ALA A 43 14.87 -11.66 37.82
N VAL A 44 13.89 -11.38 38.68
CA VAL A 44 14.08 -10.84 40.03
C VAL A 44 14.05 -11.98 41.04
N ASP A 45 15.12 -12.15 41.81
CA ASP A 45 15.19 -13.13 42.90
C ASP A 45 14.97 -12.43 44.25
N ALA A 46 13.80 -12.65 44.85
CA ALA A 46 13.42 -12.09 46.15
C ALA A 46 13.59 -13.09 47.31
N SER A 47 14.35 -14.17 47.14
CA SER A 47 14.49 -15.22 48.18
C SER A 47 15.42 -14.82 49.34
N SER A 48 16.26 -13.79 49.18
CA SER A 48 17.01 -13.15 50.26
C SER A 48 17.28 -11.67 49.93
N VAL A 49 17.66 -10.89 50.94
CA VAL A 49 18.00 -9.47 50.77
C VAL A 49 19.18 -9.30 49.79
N GLU A 50 20.18 -10.15 49.89
CA GLU A 50 21.38 -10.11 49.04
C GLU A 50 21.02 -10.39 47.58
N LYS A 51 20.19 -11.40 47.33
CA LYS A 51 19.74 -11.76 45.98
C LYS A 51 18.80 -10.73 45.38
N TYR A 52 17.96 -10.12 46.20
CA TYR A 52 17.10 -9.02 45.78
C TYR A 52 17.94 -7.81 45.36
N ASN A 53 18.90 -7.39 46.19
CA ASN A 53 19.80 -6.29 45.87
C ASN A 53 20.61 -6.56 44.59
N ALA A 54 21.10 -7.79 44.38
CA ALA A 54 21.74 -8.17 43.13
C ALA A 54 20.79 -8.14 41.91
N SER A 55 19.49 -8.34 42.13
CA SER A 55 18.47 -8.21 41.08
C SER A 55 18.20 -6.75 40.73
N VAL A 56 18.27 -5.82 41.70
CA VAL A 56 18.12 -4.37 41.46
C VAL A 56 19.18 -3.86 40.48
N ASP A 57 20.43 -4.31 40.62
CA ASP A 57 21.51 -3.93 39.71
C ASP A 57 21.25 -4.45 38.28
N LYS A 58 20.80 -5.70 38.15
CA LYS A 58 20.46 -6.31 36.85
C LYS A 58 19.31 -5.58 36.17
N VAL A 59 18.25 -5.25 36.92
CA VAL A 59 17.09 -4.50 36.40
C VAL A 59 17.54 -3.11 35.95
N SER A 60 18.36 -2.42 36.75
CA SER A 60 18.88 -1.09 36.40
C SER A 60 19.71 -1.12 35.10
N ALA A 61 20.55 -2.15 34.93
CA ALA A 61 21.32 -2.36 33.70
C ALA A 61 20.41 -2.64 32.50
N TYR A 62 19.40 -3.50 32.67
CA TYR A 62 18.40 -3.80 31.65
C TYR A 62 17.61 -2.55 31.25
N GLU A 63 17.08 -1.77 32.19
CA GLU A 63 16.31 -0.56 31.90
C GLU A 63 17.11 0.43 31.05
N LYS A 64 18.40 0.61 31.38
CA LYS A 64 19.29 1.46 30.59
C LYS A 64 19.43 0.91 29.16
N ALA A 65 19.73 -0.37 29.01
CA ALA A 65 19.90 -1.01 27.71
C ALA A 65 18.60 -0.97 26.88
N ALA A 66 17.46 -1.29 27.49
CA ALA A 66 16.14 -1.31 26.86
C ALA A 66 15.71 0.08 26.39
N ARG A 67 15.98 1.14 27.16
CA ARG A 67 15.72 2.53 26.73
C ARG A 67 16.57 2.91 25.53
N THR A 68 17.85 2.54 25.52
CA THR A 68 18.73 2.79 24.37
C THR A 68 18.27 2.03 23.13
N TYR A 69 17.95 0.74 23.28
CA TYR A 69 17.44 -0.09 22.19
C TYR A 69 16.13 0.50 21.62
N ASN A 70 15.13 0.75 22.47
CA ASN A 70 13.84 1.31 22.04
C ASN A 70 13.99 2.66 21.34
N ALA A 71 14.85 3.56 21.84
CA ALA A 71 15.10 4.82 21.16
C ALA A 71 15.67 4.62 19.73
N CYS A 72 16.55 3.63 19.54
CA CYS A 72 17.03 3.26 18.21
C CYS A 72 15.90 2.68 17.34
N VAL A 73 15.09 1.75 17.89
CA VAL A 73 13.97 1.13 17.18
C VAL A 73 13.00 2.19 16.67
N SER A 74 12.53 3.09 17.55
CA SER A 74 11.60 4.16 17.18
C SER A 74 12.19 5.09 16.11
N LYS A 75 13.47 5.47 16.23
CA LYS A 75 14.13 6.30 15.22
C LYS A 75 14.22 5.61 13.86
N THR A 76 14.52 4.32 13.86
CA THR A 76 14.66 3.52 12.65
C THR A 76 13.31 3.32 11.97
N ALA A 77 12.27 2.96 12.74
CA ALA A 77 10.91 2.83 12.25
C ALA A 77 10.42 4.13 11.59
N VAL A 78 10.51 5.26 12.29
CA VAL A 78 10.08 6.57 11.73
C VAL A 78 10.84 6.92 10.44
N LYS A 79 12.15 6.64 10.39
CA LYS A 79 12.96 6.88 9.19
C LYS A 79 12.48 6.02 8.01
N GLU A 80 12.27 4.73 8.23
CA GLU A 80 11.83 3.80 7.18
C GLU A 80 10.39 4.09 6.73
N GLU A 81 9.47 4.33 7.65
CA GLU A 81 8.10 4.74 7.38
C GLU A 81 8.04 6.02 6.55
N THR A 82 8.89 7.00 6.87
CA THR A 82 9.00 8.26 6.11
C THR A 82 9.54 7.99 4.70
N ALA A 83 10.57 7.15 4.56
CA ALA A 83 11.13 6.79 3.26
C ALA A 83 10.09 6.09 2.38
N ILE A 84 9.39 5.08 2.93
CA ILE A 84 8.31 4.36 2.26
C ILE A 84 7.18 5.32 1.84
N SER A 85 6.78 6.23 2.73
CA SER A 85 5.72 7.20 2.45
C SER A 85 6.09 8.14 1.32
N ASN A 86 7.33 8.63 1.29
CA ASN A 86 7.81 9.49 0.21
C ASN A 86 7.90 8.74 -1.11
N GLU A 87 8.46 7.54 -1.12
CA GLU A 87 8.54 6.69 -2.31
C GLU A 87 7.14 6.38 -2.87
N ALA A 88 6.18 6.07 -1.99
CA ALA A 88 4.80 5.83 -2.39
C ALA A 88 4.16 7.08 -3.01
N ARG A 89 4.37 8.26 -2.42
CA ARG A 89 3.88 9.54 -2.97
C ARG A 89 4.45 9.81 -4.36
N ASP A 90 5.75 9.60 -4.55
CA ASP A 90 6.41 9.82 -5.84
C ASP A 90 5.89 8.86 -6.91
N LYS A 91 5.72 7.57 -6.57
CA LYS A 91 5.13 6.57 -7.46
C LYS A 91 3.70 6.92 -7.86
N ILE A 92 2.88 7.34 -6.90
CA ILE A 92 1.50 7.75 -7.15
C ILE A 92 1.46 8.98 -8.06
N ALA A 93 2.31 9.98 -7.79
CA ALA A 93 2.40 11.18 -8.61
C ALA A 93 2.78 10.85 -10.06
N HIS A 94 3.77 9.98 -10.26
CA HIS A 94 4.20 9.53 -11.59
C HIS A 94 3.06 8.85 -12.37
N ILE A 95 2.34 7.93 -11.71
CA ILE A 95 1.18 7.26 -12.32
C ILE A 95 0.08 8.27 -12.66
N HIS A 96 -0.19 9.21 -11.76
CA HIS A 96 -1.21 10.23 -11.99
C HIS A 96 -0.88 11.12 -13.19
N GLU A 97 0.35 11.62 -13.26
CA GLU A 97 0.84 12.43 -14.39
C GLU A 97 0.72 11.66 -15.71
N GLY A 98 1.22 10.43 -15.75
CA GLY A 98 1.13 9.58 -16.94
C GLY A 98 -0.31 9.32 -17.37
N SER A 99 -1.20 9.02 -16.42
CA SER A 99 -2.62 8.78 -16.69
C SER A 99 -3.33 10.03 -17.25
N SER A 100 -3.00 11.21 -16.71
CA SER A 100 -3.55 12.48 -17.18
C SER A 100 -3.07 12.79 -18.60
N ALA A 101 -1.78 12.61 -18.87
CA ALA A 101 -1.20 12.81 -20.20
C ALA A 101 -1.83 11.88 -21.26
N VAL A 102 -2.11 10.62 -20.92
CA VAL A 102 -2.84 9.69 -21.79
C VAL A 102 -4.25 10.21 -22.09
N GLN A 103 -5.00 10.60 -21.05
CA GLN A 103 -6.37 11.11 -21.20
C GLN A 103 -6.43 12.39 -22.05
N GLN A 104 -5.48 13.32 -21.86
CA GLN A 104 -5.36 14.53 -22.66
C GLN A 104 -5.08 14.20 -24.14
N ARG A 105 -4.14 13.29 -24.40
CA ARG A 105 -3.80 12.89 -25.78
C ARG A 105 -4.99 12.21 -26.48
N ILE A 106 -5.69 11.32 -25.78
CA ILE A 106 -6.90 10.66 -26.31
C ILE A 106 -7.98 11.71 -26.64
N SER A 107 -8.22 12.66 -25.73
CA SER A 107 -9.18 13.73 -25.95
C SER A 107 -8.82 14.59 -27.15
N ALA A 108 -7.54 14.99 -27.26
CA ALA A 108 -7.04 15.74 -28.41
C ALA A 108 -7.22 14.98 -29.73
N ASN A 109 -6.93 13.67 -29.74
CA ASN A 109 -7.14 12.82 -30.90
C ASN A 109 -8.63 12.76 -31.31
N PHE A 110 -9.56 12.63 -30.35
CA PHE A 110 -10.99 12.67 -30.67
C PHE A 110 -11.42 14.00 -31.29
N THR A 111 -10.91 15.13 -30.80
CA THR A 111 -11.16 16.45 -31.40
C THR A 111 -10.65 16.52 -32.84
N GLN A 112 -9.44 16.03 -33.09
CA GLN A 112 -8.83 16.01 -34.44
C GLN A 112 -9.62 15.12 -35.40
N LEU A 113 -9.97 13.90 -34.97
CA LEU A 113 -10.74 12.96 -35.78
C LEU A 113 -12.12 13.53 -36.12
N THR A 114 -12.82 14.11 -35.14
CA THR A 114 -14.13 14.76 -35.35
C THR A 114 -14.03 15.88 -36.40
N SER A 115 -12.97 16.69 -36.33
CA SER A 115 -12.73 17.78 -37.28
C SER A 115 -12.43 17.26 -38.69
N ALA A 116 -11.59 16.21 -38.79
CA ALA A 116 -11.24 15.57 -40.05
C ALA A 116 -12.47 14.93 -40.72
N LEU A 117 -13.30 14.22 -39.97
CA LEU A 117 -14.54 13.62 -40.45
C LEU A 117 -15.52 14.68 -40.98
N LYS A 118 -15.71 15.78 -40.25
CA LYS A 118 -16.57 16.89 -40.69
C LYS A 118 -16.06 17.52 -42.00
N ALA A 119 -14.75 17.76 -42.09
CA ALA A 119 -14.14 18.31 -43.31
C ALA A 119 -14.27 17.35 -44.50
N GLY A 120 -14.03 16.05 -44.28
CA GLY A 120 -14.21 15.00 -45.29
C GLY A 120 -15.65 14.93 -45.79
N GLY A 121 -16.63 14.89 -44.87
CA GLY A 121 -18.05 14.89 -45.20
C GLY A 121 -18.45 16.10 -46.06
N ALA A 122 -18.00 17.31 -45.69
CA ALA A 122 -18.29 18.52 -46.46
C ALA A 122 -17.67 18.50 -47.87
N LYS A 123 -16.48 17.91 -48.05
CA LYS A 123 -15.85 17.75 -49.37
C LYS A 123 -16.62 16.77 -50.25
N LEU A 124 -17.04 15.64 -49.70
CA LEU A 124 -17.78 14.62 -50.43
C LEU A 124 -19.17 15.13 -50.88
N GLN A 125 -19.86 15.90 -50.03
CA GLN A 125 -21.13 16.53 -50.41
C GLN A 125 -20.98 17.51 -51.58
N LYS A 126 -19.90 18.31 -51.59
CA LYS A 126 -19.63 19.24 -52.71
C LYS A 126 -19.28 18.53 -54.01
N ALA A 127 -18.64 17.37 -53.95
CA ALA A 127 -18.27 16.60 -55.15
C ALA A 127 -19.44 15.81 -55.76
N ALA A 128 -20.55 15.68 -55.02
CA ALA A 128 -21.76 14.98 -55.48
C ALA A 128 -22.79 15.90 -56.17
N HIS A 129 -22.48 17.19 -56.29
CA HIS A 129 -23.26 18.23 -56.97
C HIS A 129 -22.46 18.82 -58.13
#